data_AF-A0A7T1I2X1-F1
#
_entry.id   AF-A0A7T1I2X1-F1
#
_cell.length_a   1.000
_cell.length_b   1.000
_cell.length_c   1.000
_cell.angle_alpha   90.00
_cell.angle_beta   90.00
_cell.angle_gamma   90.00
#
_symmetry.space_group_name_H-M   'P 1'
#
loop_
_entity.id
_entity.type
_entity.pdbx_description
1 polymer ?
#
loop_
_entity_poly.entity_id
_entity_poly.type
_entity_poly.pdbx_seq_one_letter_code
_entity_poly.pdbx_strand_id
1 'polypeptide(L)'
;MCNQSFALSFGATSLLTNPVTYKAGDDESSLSQVISACYRHVFGNTMPMESERLESSESQLKHGNLTVREFVRSLAKSTFYSSRFYEAVTPHRCVELAIKHLLGRPPIDEAEVSTEVARIAHAGFDASIDALIDSEEYENSFGDHTAPYIRTWNSPAGSPQSAFNRIAALEQNFAGSDSAIGSMSQLLGSLARNQPITIRVPAQVYRAQSSGGFGGTATGRSVYAPVRRSSSDGGDSIPLRGDLYVGFGLGQRSQEIFQRVPGDTPDQIQGLIRAAYRQVMGNPHLMESERVLSAESKFAEGYLSTRELVRAIACSPEYRRRFFESNAPYRFVELNFKHLLGRAPASQAELSEHIQRLAIQGYEAEISSYLDGSEYQLCFGEYTVPFARIQTENGRDQIGFNRHLALVQGYSSSDTVQSSSSLVTSLGAKALPSGWSTTTVRLNRRSAFSGSVDPTTKRYRIAVQAQPAGGRQRTPNASYLVSGKDMTTQLAYIHRRGGRIISITEVA
;
A
#
# COMPACT_ATOMS: atom_id res chain seq x y z
N MET A 1 -13.73 36.86 -22.80
CA MET A 1 -13.82 35.52 -23.43
C MET A 1 -12.94 34.58 -22.61
N CYS A 2 -13.53 33.91 -21.63
CA CYS A 2 -12.80 33.12 -20.64
C CYS A 2 -12.69 31.67 -21.13
N ASN A 3 -11.47 31.18 -21.31
CA ASN A 3 -11.18 29.81 -21.72
C ASN A 3 -11.70 28.83 -20.67
N GLN A 4 -12.69 28.02 -21.03
CA GLN A 4 -13.13 26.88 -20.22
C GLN A 4 -12.11 25.75 -20.35
N SER A 5 -11.40 25.48 -19.26
CA SER A 5 -10.47 24.36 -19.13
C SER A 5 -11.23 23.04 -19.13
N PHE A 6 -10.96 22.19 -20.12
CA PHE A 6 -11.44 20.81 -20.19
C PHE A 6 -10.87 19.98 -19.03
N ALA A 7 -11.73 19.58 -18.08
CA ALA A 7 -11.39 18.54 -17.11
C ALA A 7 -11.56 17.15 -17.76
N LEU A 8 -10.57 16.29 -17.52
CA LEU A 8 -10.36 14.99 -18.14
C LEU A 8 -11.57 14.04 -18.01
N SER A 9 -12.09 13.63 -19.16
CA SER A 9 -13.10 12.58 -19.32
C SER A 9 -12.47 11.19 -19.15
N PHE A 10 -13.07 10.35 -18.30
CA PHE A 10 -12.96 8.90 -18.35
C PHE A 10 -14.36 8.30 -18.52
N GLY A 11 -14.69 7.85 -19.74
CA GLY A 11 -15.86 7.01 -20.04
C GLY A 11 -16.97 7.70 -20.85
N ALA A 12 -17.52 6.97 -21.82
CA ALA A 12 -18.40 7.41 -22.90
C ALA A 12 -19.84 7.80 -22.49
N THR A 13 -19.98 8.86 -21.69
CA THR A 13 -21.19 9.69 -21.67
C THR A 13 -20.73 11.13 -21.63
N SER A 14 -21.24 11.98 -22.52
CA SER A 14 -21.06 13.43 -22.38
C SER A 14 -21.69 13.81 -21.05
N LEU A 15 -20.87 14.01 -20.02
CA LEU A 15 -21.34 14.66 -18.80
C LEU A 15 -21.94 15.98 -19.26
N LEU A 16 -23.23 16.17 -18.97
CA LEU A 16 -23.94 17.45 -19.08
C LEU A 16 -23.16 18.43 -18.20
N THR A 17 -22.13 19.02 -18.79
CA THR A 17 -21.19 19.93 -18.14
C THR A 17 -21.82 21.32 -18.02
N ASN A 18 -22.97 21.52 -18.67
CA ASN A 18 -23.83 22.65 -18.48
C ASN A 18 -24.98 22.27 -17.54
N PRO A 19 -25.33 23.14 -16.57
CA PRO A 19 -26.47 22.92 -15.70
C PRO A 19 -27.74 22.74 -16.54
N VAL A 20 -28.49 21.67 -16.27
CA VAL A 20 -29.75 21.41 -16.98
C VAL A 20 -30.85 22.24 -16.33
N THR A 21 -31.49 23.07 -17.14
CA THR A 21 -32.56 23.97 -16.71
C THR A 21 -33.85 23.63 -17.44
N TYR A 22 -34.98 23.75 -16.75
CA TYR A 22 -36.30 23.60 -17.34
C TYR A 22 -37.27 24.63 -16.78
N LYS A 23 -37.99 25.28 -17.68
CA LYS A 23 -39.15 26.13 -17.38
C LYS A 23 -40.39 25.53 -18.02
N ALA A 24 -41.54 25.80 -17.41
CA ALA A 24 -42.83 25.33 -17.93
C ALA A 24 -43.04 25.85 -19.36
N GLY A 25 -43.19 24.93 -20.32
CA GLY A 25 -43.36 25.24 -21.75
C GLY A 25 -42.12 25.01 -22.63
N ASP A 26 -40.99 24.55 -22.07
CA ASP A 26 -39.81 24.12 -22.85
C ASP A 26 -40.05 22.76 -23.55
N ASP A 27 -39.12 22.38 -24.45
CA ASP A 27 -39.16 21.12 -25.19
C ASP A 27 -39.26 19.88 -24.29
N GLU A 28 -40.02 18.86 -24.71
CA GLU A 28 -40.18 17.58 -23.99
C GLU A 28 -38.82 16.84 -23.81
N SER A 29 -37.86 17.07 -24.70
CA SER A 29 -36.49 16.56 -24.54
C SER A 29 -35.76 17.21 -23.36
N SER A 30 -35.99 18.50 -23.11
CA SER A 30 -35.38 19.22 -22.00
C SER A 30 -36.03 18.81 -20.68
N LEU A 31 -37.35 18.60 -20.68
CA LEU A 31 -38.09 18.05 -19.54
C LEU A 31 -37.55 16.66 -19.14
N SER A 32 -37.46 15.74 -20.10
CA SER A 32 -36.95 14.38 -19.83
C SER A 32 -35.49 14.38 -19.37
N GLN A 33 -34.66 15.28 -19.92
CA GLN A 33 -33.29 15.49 -19.44
C GLN A 33 -33.24 15.97 -17.99
N VAL A 34 -34.04 16.98 -17.60
CA VAL A 34 -34.10 17.47 -16.21
C VAL A 34 -34.57 16.38 -15.26
N ILE A 35 -35.63 15.66 -15.61
CA ILE A 35 -36.13 14.55 -14.79
C ILE A 35 -35.01 13.51 -14.57
N SER A 36 -34.34 13.09 -15.64
CA SER A 36 -33.24 12.13 -15.55
C SER A 36 -32.05 12.64 -14.73
N ALA A 37 -31.73 13.94 -14.84
CA ALA A 37 -30.66 14.57 -14.09
C ALA A 37 -30.99 14.66 -12.59
N CYS A 38 -32.23 15.03 -12.24
CA CYS A 38 -32.71 15.08 -10.86
C CYS A 38 -32.66 13.69 -10.21
N TYR A 39 -33.18 12.65 -10.87
CA TYR A 39 -33.11 11.28 -10.36
C TYR A 39 -31.67 10.82 -10.17
N ARG A 40 -30.80 11.08 -11.16
CA ARG A 40 -29.38 10.71 -11.10
C ARG A 40 -28.62 11.45 -10.01
N HIS A 41 -28.96 12.69 -9.73
CA HIS A 41 -28.24 13.48 -8.71
C HIS A 41 -28.73 13.15 -7.30
N VAL A 42 -30.05 13.14 -7.07
CA VAL A 42 -30.64 12.93 -5.74
C VAL A 42 -30.46 11.48 -5.29
N PHE A 43 -30.61 10.50 -6.19
CA PHE A 43 -30.42 9.09 -5.84
C PHE A 43 -29.03 8.55 -6.21
N GLY A 44 -28.17 9.38 -6.80
CA GLY A 44 -26.88 8.93 -7.31
C GLY A 44 -27.05 7.86 -8.40
N ASN A 45 -26.23 6.82 -8.33
CA ASN A 45 -26.31 5.69 -9.26
C ASN A 45 -27.34 4.61 -8.88
N THR A 46 -28.16 4.82 -7.84
CA THR A 46 -29.29 3.92 -7.56
C THR A 46 -30.50 4.40 -8.33
N MET A 47 -30.71 3.84 -9.53
CA MET A 47 -31.93 4.12 -10.27
C MET A 47 -33.12 3.40 -9.62
N PRO A 48 -34.24 4.11 -9.39
CA PRO A 48 -35.46 3.51 -8.86
C PRO A 48 -36.08 2.58 -9.91
N MET A 49 -36.75 1.53 -9.46
CA MET A 49 -37.56 0.70 -10.36
C MET A 49 -38.76 1.50 -10.87
N GLU A 50 -39.41 1.06 -11.95
CA GLU A 50 -40.58 1.75 -12.51
C GLU A 50 -41.69 1.96 -11.46
N SER A 51 -41.93 0.96 -10.60
CA SER A 51 -42.90 1.05 -9.52
C SER A 51 -42.53 2.00 -8.37
N GLU A 52 -41.25 2.38 -8.27
CA GLU A 52 -40.72 3.25 -7.21
C GLU A 52 -40.53 4.69 -7.70
N ARG A 53 -40.79 4.97 -8.99
CA ARG A 53 -40.76 6.32 -9.56
C ARG A 53 -41.98 7.13 -9.10
N LEU A 54 -41.79 8.44 -8.95
CA LEU A 54 -42.84 9.36 -8.55
C LEU A 54 -43.53 9.93 -9.80
N GLU A 55 -44.34 9.12 -10.47
CA GLU A 55 -45.05 9.51 -11.70
C GLU A 55 -45.97 10.72 -11.50
N SER A 56 -46.55 10.87 -10.31
CA SER A 56 -47.40 12.00 -9.96
C SER A 56 -46.64 13.32 -9.95
N SER A 57 -45.44 13.36 -9.37
CA SER A 57 -44.62 14.57 -9.32
C SER A 57 -43.96 14.87 -10.68
N GLU A 58 -43.60 13.84 -11.45
CA GLU A 58 -43.18 14.01 -12.86
C GLU A 58 -44.29 14.64 -13.70
N SER A 59 -45.53 14.17 -13.54
CA SER A 59 -46.69 14.73 -14.23
C SER A 59 -46.95 16.17 -13.80
N GLN A 60 -46.85 16.47 -12.50
CA GLN A 60 -47.03 17.84 -12.00
C GLN A 60 -45.95 18.80 -12.51
N LEU A 61 -44.69 18.36 -12.61
CA LEU A 61 -43.59 19.11 -13.23
C LEU A 61 -43.88 19.36 -14.73
N LYS A 62 -44.36 18.35 -15.45
CA LYS A 62 -44.73 18.45 -16.87
C LYS A 62 -45.81 19.51 -17.12
N HIS A 63 -46.82 19.58 -16.25
CA HIS A 63 -47.89 20.58 -16.35
C HIS A 63 -47.49 21.96 -15.79
N GLY A 64 -46.27 22.13 -15.26
CA GLY A 64 -45.82 23.39 -14.67
C GLY A 64 -46.43 23.73 -13.31
N ASN A 65 -47.09 22.77 -12.66
CA ASN A 65 -47.65 22.95 -11.31
C ASN A 65 -46.57 22.87 -10.22
N LEU A 66 -45.42 22.26 -10.54
CA LEU A 66 -44.25 22.19 -9.66
C LEU A 66 -43.03 22.81 -10.35
N THR A 67 -42.23 23.50 -9.55
CA THR A 67 -40.88 23.92 -9.92
C THR A 67 -39.89 22.75 -9.83
N VAL A 68 -38.70 22.88 -10.44
CA VAL A 68 -37.64 21.86 -10.33
C VAL A 68 -37.19 21.71 -8.88
N ARG A 69 -37.15 22.82 -8.13
CA ARG A 69 -36.89 22.82 -6.69
C ARG A 69 -37.91 21.98 -5.90
N GLU A 70 -39.20 22.18 -6.15
CA GLU A 70 -40.26 21.42 -5.47
C GLU A 70 -40.29 19.95 -5.90
N PHE A 71 -39.93 19.66 -7.16
CA PHE A 71 -39.73 18.30 -7.62
C PHE A 71 -38.60 17.61 -6.86
N VAL A 72 -37.43 18.27 -6.70
CA VAL A 72 -36.32 17.76 -5.87
C VAL A 72 -36.76 17.56 -4.41
N ARG A 73 -37.55 18.48 -3.84
CA ARG A 73 -38.15 18.31 -2.51
C ARG A 73 -39.01 17.04 -2.42
N SER A 74 -39.84 16.77 -3.44
CA SER A 74 -40.65 15.55 -3.48
C SER A 74 -39.81 14.28 -3.59
N LEU A 75 -38.69 14.32 -4.33
CA LEU A 75 -37.77 13.19 -4.46
C LEU A 75 -37.06 12.89 -3.13
N ALA A 76 -36.57 13.92 -2.44
CA ALA A 76 -35.87 13.77 -1.17
C ALA A 76 -36.78 13.34 -0.01
N LYS A 77 -38.09 13.63 -0.08
CA LYS A 77 -39.09 13.13 0.90
C LYS A 77 -39.69 11.78 0.53
N SER A 78 -39.26 11.18 -0.58
CA SER A 78 -39.79 9.88 -1.00
C SER A 78 -39.40 8.76 -0.04
N THR A 79 -40.24 7.74 0.06
CA THR A 79 -39.96 6.52 0.83
C THR A 79 -38.70 5.81 0.32
N PHE A 80 -38.47 5.85 -1.00
CA PHE A 80 -37.26 5.32 -1.63
C PHE A 80 -35.98 6.02 -1.12
N TYR A 81 -36.01 7.35 -0.97
CA TYR A 81 -34.89 8.10 -0.42
C TYR A 81 -34.69 7.84 1.08
N SER A 82 -35.78 7.91 1.86
CA SER A 82 -35.74 7.69 3.32
C SER A 82 -35.16 6.33 3.69
N SER A 83 -35.64 5.25 3.06
CA SER A 83 -35.19 3.88 3.38
C SER A 83 -33.68 3.66 3.15
N ARG A 84 -33.09 4.30 2.13
CA ARG A 84 -31.69 4.09 1.74
C ARG A 84 -30.71 5.05 2.39
N PHE A 85 -31.08 6.32 2.52
CA PHE A 85 -30.16 7.39 2.90
C PHE A 85 -30.39 7.92 4.32
N TYR A 86 -31.55 7.64 4.91
CA TYR A 86 -31.87 7.99 6.29
C TYR A 86 -31.90 6.77 7.22
N GLU A 87 -32.75 5.78 6.94
CA GLU A 87 -32.98 4.65 7.85
C GLU A 87 -31.81 3.64 7.87
N ALA A 88 -31.19 3.37 6.73
CA ALA A 88 -30.10 2.41 6.61
C ALA A 88 -28.72 2.94 7.06
N VAL A 89 -28.64 4.21 7.47
CA VAL A 89 -27.41 4.99 7.52
C VAL A 89 -27.24 5.67 8.88
N THR A 90 -25.99 5.89 9.31
CA THR A 90 -25.71 6.62 10.56
C THR A 90 -26.09 8.11 10.45
N PRO A 91 -26.48 8.80 11.53
CA PRO A 91 -26.92 10.21 11.46
C PRO A 91 -25.92 11.14 10.76
N HIS A 92 -24.62 11.01 11.05
CA HIS A 92 -23.58 11.79 10.37
C HIS A 92 -23.51 11.51 8.86
N ARG A 93 -23.64 10.24 8.47
CA ARG A 93 -23.61 9.85 7.05
C ARG A 93 -24.88 10.27 6.32
N CYS A 94 -26.03 10.26 6.99
CA CYS A 94 -27.28 10.79 6.46
C CYS A 94 -27.14 12.27 6.10
N VAL A 95 -26.62 13.10 7.02
CA VAL A 95 -26.38 14.53 6.77
C VAL A 95 -25.35 14.75 5.66
N GLU A 96 -24.25 13.98 5.65
CA GLU A 96 -23.26 14.04 4.56
C GLU A 96 -23.89 13.83 3.18
N LEU A 97 -24.76 12.81 3.07
CA LEU A 97 -25.44 12.48 1.82
C LEU A 97 -26.52 13.50 1.48
N ALA A 98 -27.30 14.00 2.46
CA ALA A 98 -28.29 15.03 2.22
C ALA A 98 -27.68 16.33 1.67
N ILE A 99 -26.59 16.81 2.28
CA ILE A 99 -25.86 17.99 1.79
C ILE A 99 -25.24 17.72 0.41
N LYS A 100 -24.73 16.51 0.17
CA LYS A 100 -24.22 16.10 -1.14
C LYS A 100 -25.30 16.11 -2.22
N HIS A 101 -26.46 15.50 -1.97
CA HIS A 101 -27.55 15.33 -2.93
C HIS A 101 -28.38 16.59 -3.18
N LEU A 102 -28.46 17.51 -2.21
CA LEU A 102 -29.26 18.73 -2.33
C LEU A 102 -28.42 19.96 -2.64
N LEU A 103 -27.26 20.12 -2.00
CA LEU A 103 -26.38 21.28 -2.17
C LEU A 103 -25.18 20.98 -3.07
N GLY A 104 -24.98 19.74 -3.55
CA GLY A 104 -23.90 19.43 -4.49
C GLY A 104 -22.49 19.70 -3.94
N ARG A 105 -22.33 19.72 -2.61
CA ARG A 105 -21.06 19.98 -1.92
C ARG A 105 -20.90 19.07 -0.70
N PRO A 106 -19.70 18.92 -0.13
CA PRO A 106 -19.55 18.28 1.17
C PRO A 106 -19.83 19.27 2.32
N PRO A 107 -20.07 18.77 3.55
CA PRO A 107 -20.10 19.61 4.75
C PRO A 107 -18.78 20.39 4.94
N ILE A 108 -18.89 21.65 5.33
CA ILE A 108 -17.76 22.56 5.52
C ILE A 108 -17.05 22.22 6.83
N ASP A 109 -17.81 22.12 7.91
CA ASP A 109 -17.30 21.89 9.26
C ASP A 109 -18.18 20.91 10.05
N GLU A 110 -17.62 20.34 11.12
CA GLU A 110 -18.35 19.45 12.03
C GLU A 110 -19.53 20.16 12.72
N ALA A 111 -19.44 21.48 12.89
CA ALA A 111 -20.53 22.29 13.45
C ALA A 111 -21.78 22.28 12.55
N GLU A 112 -21.62 22.30 11.23
CA GLU A 112 -22.73 22.21 10.28
C GLU A 112 -23.43 20.85 10.42
N VAL A 113 -22.64 19.77 10.45
CA VAL A 113 -23.18 18.41 10.63
C VAL A 113 -23.91 18.27 11.95
N SER A 114 -23.37 18.80 13.05
CA SER A 114 -24.01 18.70 14.36
C SER A 114 -25.32 19.49 14.43
N THR A 115 -25.41 20.66 13.77
CA THR A 115 -26.65 21.45 13.71
C THR A 115 -27.76 20.72 12.94
N GLU A 116 -27.43 20.07 11.83
CA GLU A 116 -28.40 19.28 11.07
C GLU A 116 -28.83 18.03 11.81
N VAL A 117 -27.90 17.31 12.45
CA VAL A 117 -28.23 16.14 13.29
C VAL A 117 -29.17 16.54 14.42
N ALA A 118 -28.94 17.69 15.07
CA ALA A 118 -29.85 18.22 16.08
C ALA A 118 -31.23 18.57 15.50
N ARG A 119 -31.28 19.16 14.30
CA ARG A 119 -32.55 19.47 13.62
C ARG A 119 -33.34 18.20 13.29
N ILE A 120 -32.69 17.18 12.75
CA ILE A 120 -33.30 15.87 12.48
C ILE A 120 -33.86 15.27 13.77
N ALA A 121 -33.12 15.36 14.87
CA ALA A 121 -33.58 14.83 16.16
C ALA A 121 -34.80 15.57 16.73
N HIS A 122 -34.92 16.89 16.50
CA HIS A 122 -36.00 17.71 17.06
C HIS A 122 -37.25 17.79 16.17
N ALA A 123 -37.07 17.94 14.86
CA ALA A 123 -38.15 18.23 13.90
C ALA A 123 -38.39 17.10 12.88
N GLY A 124 -37.55 16.06 12.90
CA GLY A 124 -37.60 14.96 11.94
C GLY A 124 -36.80 15.23 10.66
N PHE A 125 -36.75 14.20 9.81
CA PHE A 125 -35.97 14.20 8.57
C PHE A 125 -36.53 15.18 7.52
N ASP A 126 -37.83 15.15 7.30
CA ASP A 126 -38.50 15.99 6.29
C ASP A 126 -38.28 17.48 6.53
N ALA A 127 -38.24 17.90 7.80
CA ALA A 127 -37.97 19.27 8.19
C ALA A 127 -36.52 19.69 7.93
N SER A 128 -35.55 18.76 8.03
CA SER A 128 -34.16 19.03 7.63
C SER A 128 -34.03 19.18 6.12
N ILE A 129 -34.75 18.36 5.34
CA ILE A 129 -34.80 18.49 3.87
C ILE A 129 -35.40 19.84 3.45
N ASP A 130 -36.51 20.25 4.08
CA ASP A 130 -37.11 21.56 3.83
C ASP A 130 -36.13 22.69 4.16
N ALA A 131 -35.46 22.63 5.31
CA ALA A 131 -34.47 23.63 5.71
C ALA A 131 -33.28 23.73 4.73
N LEU A 132 -32.83 22.61 4.16
CA LEU A 132 -31.74 22.60 3.17
C LEU A 132 -32.18 23.21 1.83
N ILE A 133 -33.40 22.94 1.38
CA ILE A 133 -33.94 23.43 0.10
C ILE A 133 -34.37 24.89 0.18
N ASP A 134 -34.88 25.32 1.34
CA ASP A 134 -35.29 26.71 1.60
C ASP A 134 -34.11 27.61 2.01
N SER A 135 -32.90 27.07 2.02
CA SER A 135 -31.69 27.84 2.30
C SER A 135 -31.37 28.83 1.19
N GLU A 136 -30.87 30.01 1.58
CA GLU A 136 -30.38 31.03 0.63
C GLU A 136 -29.27 30.48 -0.27
N GLU A 137 -28.50 29.49 0.21
CA GLU A 137 -27.45 28.85 -0.57
C GLU A 137 -28.01 28.04 -1.75
N TYR A 138 -29.12 27.31 -1.54
CA TYR A 138 -29.79 26.57 -2.60
C TYR A 138 -30.33 27.54 -3.66
N GLU A 139 -31.02 28.59 -3.22
CA GLU A 139 -31.59 29.62 -4.11
C GLU A 139 -30.51 30.30 -4.96
N ASN A 140 -29.41 30.73 -4.35
CA ASN A 140 -28.33 31.42 -5.06
C ASN A 140 -27.59 30.54 -6.08
N SER A 141 -27.61 29.22 -5.93
CA SER A 141 -26.82 28.30 -6.75
C SER A 141 -27.62 27.55 -7.81
N PHE A 142 -28.86 27.18 -7.52
CA PHE A 142 -29.74 26.45 -8.43
C PHE A 142 -30.99 27.25 -8.80
N GLY A 143 -31.54 28.03 -7.88
CA GLY A 143 -32.83 28.68 -8.03
C GLY A 143 -33.96 27.65 -8.22
N ASP A 144 -35.04 28.05 -8.89
CA ASP A 144 -36.26 27.23 -8.99
C ASP A 144 -36.31 26.29 -10.19
N HIS A 145 -35.45 26.51 -11.19
CA HIS A 145 -35.54 25.90 -12.52
C HIS A 145 -34.34 25.05 -12.90
N THR A 146 -33.32 24.94 -12.05
CA THR A 146 -32.09 24.22 -12.36
C THR A 146 -32.02 22.92 -11.58
N ALA A 147 -31.68 21.82 -12.26
CA ALA A 147 -31.42 20.56 -11.59
C ALA A 147 -30.14 20.66 -10.73
N PRO A 148 -30.12 20.13 -9.50
CA PRO A 148 -28.92 20.13 -8.67
C PRO A 148 -27.76 19.37 -9.34
N TYR A 149 -26.55 19.88 -9.13
CA TYR A 149 -25.31 19.32 -9.68
C TYR A 149 -24.16 19.51 -8.69
N ILE A 150 -23.09 18.71 -8.84
CA ILE A 150 -21.93 18.79 -7.95
C ILE A 150 -21.14 20.07 -8.28
N ARG A 151 -21.01 20.96 -7.29
CA ARG A 151 -20.39 22.31 -7.45
C ARG A 151 -18.90 22.33 -7.09
N THR A 152 -18.46 21.42 -6.23
CA THR A 152 -17.14 21.52 -5.55
C THR A 152 -15.96 21.00 -6.39
N TRP A 153 -16.18 20.34 -7.54
CA TRP A 153 -15.10 19.78 -8.38
C TRP A 153 -14.12 20.84 -8.92
N ASN A 154 -14.56 22.09 -9.06
CA ASN A 154 -13.76 23.17 -9.64
C ASN A 154 -13.17 24.11 -8.58
N SER A 155 -13.24 23.75 -7.29
CA SER A 155 -12.84 24.60 -6.15
C SER A 155 -13.34 26.05 -6.30
N PRO A 156 -14.67 26.29 -6.27
CA PRO A 156 -15.23 27.62 -6.46
C PRO A 156 -14.70 28.60 -5.41
N ALA A 157 -14.58 29.88 -5.80
CA ALA A 157 -14.09 30.95 -4.93
C ALA A 157 -14.92 31.01 -3.63
N GLY A 158 -14.24 31.07 -2.48
CA GLY A 158 -14.86 31.07 -1.15
C GLY A 158 -14.99 29.69 -0.49
N SER A 159 -14.77 28.59 -1.22
CA SER A 159 -14.75 27.24 -0.63
C SER A 159 -13.34 26.82 -0.17
N PRO A 160 -13.22 26.07 0.94
CA PRO A 160 -11.92 25.58 1.39
C PRO A 160 -11.39 24.48 0.46
N GLN A 161 -10.08 24.41 0.24
CA GLN A 161 -9.45 23.38 -0.60
C GLN A 161 -9.73 21.95 -0.09
N SER A 162 -10.00 21.79 1.21
CA SER A 162 -10.43 20.52 1.80
C SER A 162 -11.76 20.03 1.22
N ALA A 163 -12.65 20.91 0.78
CA ALA A 163 -13.92 20.56 0.17
C ALA A 163 -13.72 19.76 -1.12
N PHE A 164 -12.72 20.09 -1.94
CA PHE A 164 -12.37 19.31 -3.14
C PHE A 164 -11.99 17.86 -2.78
N ASN A 165 -11.14 17.68 -1.78
CA ASN A 165 -10.73 16.34 -1.36
C ASN A 165 -11.89 15.55 -0.73
N ARG A 166 -12.77 16.24 0.02
CA ARG A 166 -13.94 15.63 0.67
C ARG A 166 -15.01 15.22 -0.34
N ILE A 167 -15.30 16.05 -1.35
CA ILE A 167 -16.26 15.68 -2.40
C ILE A 167 -15.72 14.51 -3.24
N ALA A 168 -14.42 14.51 -3.55
CA ALA A 168 -13.78 13.41 -4.26
C ALA A 168 -13.82 12.10 -3.45
N ALA A 169 -13.75 12.18 -2.12
CA ALA A 169 -13.93 11.02 -1.26
C ALA A 169 -15.37 10.49 -1.29
N LEU A 170 -16.37 11.36 -1.37
CA LEU A 170 -17.79 10.99 -1.48
C LEU A 170 -18.18 10.44 -2.88
N GLU A 171 -17.50 10.87 -3.93
CA GLU A 171 -17.82 10.58 -5.35
C GLU A 171 -16.93 9.52 -6.02
N GLN A 172 -16.23 8.68 -5.23
CA GLN A 172 -15.05 7.88 -5.66
C GLN A 172 -15.10 7.30 -7.09
N ASN A 173 -16.24 6.75 -7.51
CA ASN A 173 -16.39 6.14 -8.83
C ASN A 173 -17.71 6.56 -9.51
N PHE A 174 -17.65 6.84 -10.82
CA PHE A 174 -18.82 7.16 -11.65
C PHE A 174 -19.92 6.09 -11.64
N ALA A 175 -19.58 4.83 -11.37
CA ALA A 175 -20.51 3.70 -11.31
C ALA A 175 -20.79 3.20 -9.88
N GLY A 176 -20.20 3.82 -8.85
CA GLY A 176 -20.46 3.46 -7.46
C GLY A 176 -21.77 4.08 -6.98
N SER A 177 -22.61 3.31 -6.28
CA SER A 177 -23.79 3.85 -5.61
C SER A 177 -23.46 4.27 -4.17
N ASP A 178 -24.02 5.40 -3.73
CA ASP A 178 -23.80 5.90 -2.37
C ASP A 178 -24.28 4.93 -1.28
N SER A 179 -25.31 4.13 -1.58
CA SER A 179 -25.81 3.08 -0.70
C SER A 179 -24.86 1.87 -0.60
N ALA A 180 -24.02 1.61 -1.60
CA ALA A 180 -23.09 0.47 -1.60
C ALA A 180 -21.80 0.75 -0.83
N ILE A 181 -21.48 2.02 -0.56
CA ILE A 181 -20.22 2.43 0.08
C ILE A 181 -20.28 2.29 1.62
N GLY A 182 -21.41 1.81 2.16
CA GLY A 182 -21.62 1.50 3.57
C GLY A 182 -22.37 2.59 4.34
N SER A 183 -22.81 2.25 5.55
CA SER A 183 -23.68 3.10 6.40
C SER A 183 -22.93 4.10 7.28
N MET A 184 -21.60 4.02 7.33
CA MET A 184 -20.76 4.87 8.16
C MET A 184 -20.33 6.14 7.42
N SER A 185 -20.14 7.21 8.19
CA SER A 185 -19.65 8.49 7.69
C SER A 185 -18.23 8.36 7.10
N GLN A 186 -18.02 8.99 5.95
CA GLN A 186 -16.69 9.03 5.32
C GLN A 186 -15.86 10.23 5.78
N LEU A 187 -16.52 11.29 6.24
CA LEU A 187 -15.88 12.57 6.54
C LEU A 187 -15.74 12.83 8.03
N LEU A 188 -16.45 12.15 8.94
CA LEU A 188 -16.44 12.41 10.39
C LEU A 188 -15.03 12.49 10.97
N GLY A 189 -14.16 11.51 10.66
CA GLY A 189 -12.79 11.54 11.15
C GLY A 189 -11.97 12.73 10.63
N SER A 190 -12.26 13.18 9.42
CA SER A 190 -11.60 14.33 8.78
C SER A 190 -12.17 15.68 9.23
N LEU A 191 -13.49 15.76 9.48
CA LEU A 191 -14.20 16.94 9.95
C LEU A 191 -13.86 17.21 11.42
N ALA A 192 -13.98 16.21 12.28
CA ALA A 192 -13.70 16.34 13.72
C ALA A 192 -12.25 16.70 14.04
N ARG A 193 -11.28 16.25 13.22
CA ARG A 193 -9.84 16.51 13.43
C ARG A 193 -9.28 17.62 12.54
N ASN A 194 -10.12 18.19 11.66
CA ASN A 194 -9.72 19.11 10.61
C ASN A 194 -8.46 18.65 9.84
N GLN A 195 -8.46 17.37 9.45
CA GLN A 195 -7.34 16.74 8.73
C GLN A 195 -7.69 16.55 7.26
N PRO A 196 -6.73 16.69 6.33
CA PRO A 196 -6.97 16.44 4.93
C PRO A 196 -7.26 14.94 4.67
N ILE A 197 -8.32 14.66 3.91
CA ILE A 197 -8.62 13.31 3.42
C ILE A 197 -7.83 13.05 2.12
N THR A 198 -7.33 11.82 1.97
CA THR A 198 -6.62 11.41 0.75
C THR A 198 -7.61 10.91 -0.30
N ILE A 199 -7.48 11.38 -1.53
CA ILE A 199 -8.29 10.91 -2.65
C ILE A 199 -7.88 9.47 -2.98
N ARG A 200 -8.83 8.55 -2.85
CA ARG A 200 -8.62 7.15 -3.26
C ARG A 200 -8.77 7.07 -4.77
N VAL A 201 -7.66 6.94 -5.48
CA VAL A 201 -7.70 6.64 -6.92
C VAL A 201 -8.23 5.22 -7.11
N PRO A 202 -9.17 4.98 -8.04
CA PRO A 202 -9.61 3.63 -8.37
C PRO A 202 -8.41 2.79 -8.79
N ALA A 203 -8.29 1.57 -8.27
CA ALA A 203 -7.35 0.60 -8.81
C ALA A 203 -7.76 0.27 -10.25
N GLN A 204 -7.11 0.84 -11.25
CA GLN A 204 -7.57 0.77 -12.63
C GLN A 204 -7.67 -0.66 -13.17
N VAL A 205 -8.82 -0.97 -13.78
CA VAL A 205 -8.93 -1.92 -14.89
C VAL A 205 -8.23 -1.30 -16.10
N TYR A 206 -6.94 -1.55 -16.26
CA TYR A 206 -6.25 -1.30 -17.53
C TYR A 206 -6.46 -2.53 -18.43
N ARG A 207 -7.61 -2.59 -19.12
CA ARG A 207 -7.81 -3.50 -20.25
C ARG A 207 -8.50 -2.78 -21.42
N ALA A 208 -7.63 -2.25 -22.27
CA ALA A 208 -7.71 -2.07 -23.72
C ALA A 208 -9.04 -1.63 -24.38
N GLN A 209 -8.97 -0.49 -25.07
CA GLN A 209 -9.34 -0.43 -26.47
C GLN A 209 -8.29 0.34 -27.27
N SER A 210 -7.72 -0.34 -28.25
CA SER A 210 -6.96 0.24 -29.34
C SER A 210 -7.91 1.00 -30.27
N SER A 211 -7.75 2.31 -30.38
CA SER A 211 -8.12 3.05 -31.59
C SER A 211 -6.87 3.76 -32.09
N GLY A 212 -6.60 3.60 -33.38
CA GLY A 212 -5.31 3.89 -33.99
C GLY A 212 -5.05 5.38 -34.23
N GLY A 213 -3.75 5.69 -34.29
CA GLY A 213 -3.20 6.83 -35.03
C GLY A 213 -3.06 8.14 -34.27
N PHE A 214 -1.93 8.36 -33.61
CA PHE A 214 -0.84 9.23 -34.08
C PHE A 214 0.19 9.45 -32.94
N GLY A 215 1.48 9.24 -33.25
CA GLY A 215 2.59 9.99 -32.64
C GLY A 215 3.16 9.54 -31.28
N GLY A 216 4.01 8.51 -31.30
CA GLY A 216 5.30 8.53 -30.57
C GLY A 216 5.32 8.30 -29.06
N THR A 217 5.45 7.04 -28.63
CA THR A 217 6.58 6.54 -27.80
C THR A 217 6.42 5.04 -27.57
N ALA A 218 7.51 4.30 -27.80
CA ALA A 218 7.54 2.85 -27.86
C ALA A 218 7.24 2.19 -26.51
N THR A 219 6.24 1.31 -26.46
CA THR A 219 6.16 0.24 -25.46
C THR A 219 6.02 -1.10 -26.17
N GLY A 220 7.04 -1.93 -25.97
CA GLY A 220 7.20 -3.22 -26.64
C GLY A 220 6.10 -4.22 -26.27
N ARG A 221 5.66 -4.94 -27.31
CA ARG A 221 4.79 -6.12 -27.24
C ARG A 221 5.29 -7.14 -26.21
N SER A 222 4.38 -7.59 -25.36
CA SER A 222 4.53 -8.76 -24.49
C SER A 222 4.30 -10.05 -25.29
N VAL A 223 5.37 -10.63 -25.82
CA VAL A 223 5.49 -12.07 -26.03
C VAL A 223 6.79 -12.47 -25.32
N TYR A 224 6.68 -13.20 -24.22
CA TYR A 224 7.84 -13.62 -23.43
C TYR A 224 8.52 -14.80 -24.12
N ALA A 225 9.80 -14.64 -24.44
CA ALA A 225 10.72 -15.74 -24.68
C ALA A 225 11.67 -15.84 -23.46
N PRO A 226 11.94 -17.05 -22.93
CA PRO A 226 12.88 -17.21 -21.82
C PRO A 226 14.30 -16.85 -22.26
N VAL A 227 14.89 -15.82 -21.64
CA VAL A 227 16.29 -15.43 -21.89
C VAL A 227 17.18 -16.08 -20.83
N ARG A 228 17.97 -17.06 -21.25
CA ARG A 228 19.14 -17.53 -20.48
C ARG A 228 20.28 -16.54 -20.66
N ARG A 229 21.01 -16.25 -19.59
CA ARG A 229 22.22 -15.40 -19.64
C ARG A 229 23.38 -16.25 -20.14
N SER A 230 24.26 -15.64 -20.92
CA SER A 230 25.44 -16.28 -21.51
C SER A 230 26.65 -16.34 -20.57
N SER A 231 26.66 -15.64 -19.43
CA SER A 231 27.69 -15.80 -18.41
C SER A 231 27.15 -15.61 -16.98
N SER A 232 27.69 -16.40 -16.06
CA SER A 232 27.44 -16.46 -14.62
C SER A 232 28.40 -15.55 -13.83
N ASP A 233 28.77 -14.40 -14.40
CA ASP A 233 29.65 -13.44 -13.74
C ASP A 233 28.79 -12.51 -12.87
N GLY A 234 28.75 -12.80 -11.57
CA GLY A 234 28.10 -11.99 -10.55
C GLY A 234 28.77 -10.62 -10.42
N GLY A 235 28.45 -9.70 -11.32
CA GLY A 235 28.93 -8.33 -11.29
C GLY A 235 28.38 -7.57 -10.07
N ASP A 236 29.29 -6.99 -9.28
CA ASP A 236 29.02 -6.10 -8.14
C ASP A 236 28.43 -4.73 -8.55
N SER A 237 27.81 -4.62 -9.73
CA SER A 237 27.11 -3.40 -10.12
C SER A 237 25.72 -3.36 -9.50
N ILE A 238 25.51 -2.41 -8.58
CA ILE A 238 24.19 -1.96 -8.16
C ILE A 238 23.39 -1.66 -9.44
N PRO A 239 22.23 -2.31 -9.70
CA PRO A 239 21.39 -1.95 -10.83
C PRO A 239 20.81 -0.56 -10.58
N LEU A 240 21.51 0.49 -11.01
CA LEU A 240 21.11 1.89 -10.98
C LEU A 240 20.12 2.21 -12.11
N ARG A 241 19.15 1.31 -12.35
CA ARG A 241 17.93 1.70 -13.09
C ARG A 241 17.04 2.46 -12.12
N GLY A 242 16.65 3.68 -12.48
CA GLY A 242 15.80 4.58 -11.70
C GLY A 242 14.35 4.13 -11.54
N ASP A 243 14.10 2.85 -11.32
CA ASP A 243 12.80 2.33 -10.92
C ASP A 243 12.66 2.37 -9.39
N LEU A 244 11.58 2.98 -8.91
CA LEU A 244 11.26 3.16 -7.48
C LEU A 244 11.10 1.84 -6.68
N TYR A 245 11.28 0.69 -7.32
CA TYR A 245 11.11 -0.66 -6.75
C TYR A 245 12.28 -1.62 -7.05
N VAL A 246 13.49 -1.11 -7.28
CA VAL A 246 14.70 -1.95 -7.37
C VAL A 246 15.22 -2.25 -5.96
N GLY A 247 14.47 -3.08 -5.24
CA GLY A 247 14.80 -3.53 -3.89
C GLY A 247 14.33 -4.96 -3.71
N PHE A 248 15.08 -5.93 -4.21
CA PHE A 248 14.80 -7.37 -4.16
C PHE A 248 13.48 -7.76 -4.85
N GLY A 249 13.59 -8.24 -6.09
CA GLY A 249 12.57 -9.08 -6.73
C GLY A 249 11.19 -8.47 -7.04
N LEU A 250 10.93 -7.19 -6.74
CA LEU A 250 9.62 -6.58 -7.03
C LEU A 250 9.62 -5.74 -8.32
N GLY A 251 10.69 -4.99 -8.61
CA GLY A 251 10.88 -4.29 -9.89
C GLY A 251 11.48 -5.17 -11.01
N GLN A 252 12.23 -6.21 -10.63
CA GLN A 252 12.73 -7.22 -11.57
C GLN A 252 11.64 -8.28 -11.77
N ARG A 253 10.92 -8.20 -12.90
CA ARG A 253 9.92 -9.20 -13.30
C ARG A 253 10.49 -10.62 -13.47
N SER A 254 11.82 -10.74 -13.53
CA SER A 254 12.57 -12.00 -13.62
C SER A 254 13.67 -12.03 -12.55
N GLN A 255 13.62 -13.00 -11.65
CA GLN A 255 14.70 -13.26 -10.69
C GLN A 255 15.82 -14.06 -11.36
N GLU A 256 17.06 -13.77 -11.00
CA GLU A 256 18.23 -14.49 -11.50
C GLU A 256 18.35 -15.81 -10.75
N ILE A 257 18.51 -16.90 -11.50
CA ILE A 257 18.66 -18.25 -10.96
C ILE A 257 20.12 -18.64 -11.11
N PHE A 258 20.76 -18.99 -10.00
CA PHE A 258 22.14 -19.48 -9.99
C PHE A 258 22.12 -21.00 -9.91
N GLN A 259 22.63 -21.65 -10.94
CA GLN A 259 22.71 -23.10 -11.03
C GLN A 259 24.14 -23.51 -11.38
N ARG A 260 24.62 -24.57 -10.75
CA ARG A 260 25.89 -25.19 -11.10
C ARG A 260 25.73 -26.03 -12.36
N VAL A 261 26.61 -25.82 -13.34
CA VAL A 261 26.64 -26.59 -14.59
C VAL A 261 28.01 -27.25 -14.74
N PRO A 262 28.09 -28.48 -15.30
CA PRO A 262 29.38 -29.09 -15.63
C PRO A 262 30.17 -28.20 -16.60
N GLY A 263 31.38 -27.78 -16.21
CA GLY A 263 32.25 -26.91 -17.02
C GLY A 263 32.30 -25.44 -16.57
N ASP A 264 31.67 -25.07 -15.45
CA ASP A 264 31.76 -23.73 -14.87
C ASP A 264 33.21 -23.30 -14.60
N THR A 265 33.52 -22.03 -14.87
CA THR A 265 34.84 -21.45 -14.58
C THR A 265 35.03 -21.24 -13.06
N PRO A 266 36.27 -21.17 -12.55
CA PRO A 266 36.50 -20.92 -11.12
C PRO A 266 35.82 -19.64 -10.61
N ASP A 267 35.76 -18.59 -11.44
CA ASP A 267 35.09 -17.34 -11.07
C ASP A 267 33.56 -17.50 -10.95
N GLN A 268 32.95 -18.31 -11.80
CA GLN A 268 31.51 -18.62 -11.75
C GLN A 268 31.17 -19.45 -10.52
N ILE A 269 32.02 -20.41 -10.17
CA ILE A 269 31.90 -21.19 -8.93
C ILE A 269 31.97 -20.25 -7.71
N GLN A 270 32.91 -19.29 -7.70
CA GLN A 270 32.99 -18.29 -6.64
C GLN A 270 31.77 -17.37 -6.61
N GLY A 271 31.23 -17.00 -7.76
CA GLY A 271 29.96 -16.27 -7.87
C GLY A 271 28.79 -17.04 -7.25
N LEU A 272 28.70 -18.34 -7.51
CA LEU A 272 27.68 -19.22 -6.94
C LEU A 272 27.83 -19.37 -5.42
N ILE A 273 29.06 -19.55 -4.92
CA ILE A 273 29.34 -19.58 -3.48
C ILE A 273 28.86 -18.28 -2.81
N ARG A 274 29.18 -17.11 -3.38
CA ARG A 274 28.72 -15.81 -2.86
C ARG A 274 27.19 -15.71 -2.88
N ALA A 275 26.54 -16.15 -3.95
CA ALA A 275 25.09 -16.16 -4.04
C ALA A 275 24.44 -17.09 -2.99
N ALA A 276 25.03 -18.26 -2.74
CA ALA A 276 24.57 -19.20 -1.72
C ALA A 276 24.67 -18.61 -0.31
N TYR A 277 25.81 -18.01 0.06
CA TYR A 277 25.94 -17.31 1.33
C TYR A 277 24.96 -16.15 1.46
N ARG A 278 24.80 -15.37 0.40
CA ARG A 278 23.89 -14.23 0.42
C ARG A 278 22.45 -14.64 0.70
N GLN A 279 22.01 -15.72 0.07
CA GLN A 279 20.67 -16.28 0.26
C GLN A 279 20.50 -16.88 1.66
N VAL A 280 21.38 -17.79 2.05
CA VAL A 280 21.26 -18.55 3.30
C VAL A 280 21.47 -17.65 4.49
N MET A 281 22.49 -16.78 4.47
CA MET A 281 22.78 -15.90 5.60
C MET A 281 21.88 -14.67 5.68
N GLY A 282 20.97 -14.43 4.72
CA GLY A 282 20.01 -13.32 4.82
C GLY A 282 20.61 -11.93 4.55
N ASN A 283 21.58 -11.85 3.64
CA ASN A 283 22.25 -10.63 3.19
C ASN A 283 23.05 -9.78 4.24
N PRO A 284 23.69 -10.34 5.28
CA PRO A 284 24.68 -9.65 6.10
C PRO A 284 26.05 -9.68 5.42
N HIS A 285 26.91 -8.73 5.80
CA HIS A 285 28.33 -8.82 5.47
C HIS A 285 28.98 -9.91 6.34
N LEU A 286 29.54 -10.93 5.69
CA LEU A 286 30.26 -12.03 6.33
C LEU A 286 31.75 -11.72 6.37
N MET A 287 32.37 -11.97 7.52
CA MET A 287 33.83 -11.94 7.64
C MET A 287 34.44 -13.24 7.10
N GLU A 288 35.70 -13.22 6.70
CA GLU A 288 36.39 -14.43 6.20
C GLU A 288 36.40 -15.57 7.21
N SER A 289 36.48 -15.26 8.52
CA SER A 289 36.43 -16.25 9.59
C SER A 289 35.06 -16.89 9.79
N GLU A 290 33.99 -16.24 9.31
CA GLU A 290 32.61 -16.73 9.44
C GLU A 290 32.21 -17.65 8.27
N ARG A 291 33.09 -17.76 7.26
CA ARG A 291 32.88 -18.61 6.09
C ARG A 291 33.31 -20.05 6.37
N VAL A 292 32.56 -21.01 5.84
CA VAL A 292 32.85 -22.43 5.94
C VAL A 292 33.80 -22.85 4.82
N LEU A 293 35.08 -22.50 4.96
CA LEU A 293 36.12 -22.72 3.94
C LEU A 293 36.23 -24.20 3.49
N SER A 294 36.06 -25.14 4.41
CA SER A 294 36.11 -26.58 4.10
C SER A 294 34.99 -27.03 3.16
N ALA A 295 33.79 -26.45 3.27
CA ALA A 295 32.67 -26.72 2.38
C ALA A 295 32.86 -26.02 1.03
N GLU A 296 33.43 -24.83 1.02
CA GLU A 296 33.74 -24.10 -0.20
C GLU A 296 34.75 -24.83 -1.08
N SER A 297 35.84 -25.34 -0.50
CA SER A 297 36.85 -26.10 -1.25
C SER A 297 36.25 -27.38 -1.83
N LYS A 298 35.51 -28.16 -1.01
CA LYS A 298 34.82 -29.37 -1.48
C LYS A 298 33.79 -29.09 -2.58
N PHE A 299 33.09 -27.96 -2.50
CA PHE A 299 32.17 -27.53 -3.54
C PHE A 299 32.92 -27.14 -4.81
N ALA A 300 33.99 -26.36 -4.71
CA ALA A 300 34.80 -25.95 -5.86
C ALA A 300 35.40 -27.16 -6.61
N GLU A 301 35.85 -28.16 -5.87
CA GLU A 301 36.38 -29.42 -6.43
C GLU A 301 35.29 -30.35 -7.00
N GLY A 302 34.01 -30.10 -6.70
CA GLY A 302 32.89 -30.90 -7.21
C GLY A 302 32.45 -32.08 -6.34
N TYR A 303 33.00 -32.22 -5.13
CA TYR A 303 32.59 -33.26 -4.18
C TYR A 303 31.21 -32.99 -3.55
N LEU A 304 30.78 -31.72 -3.50
CA LEU A 304 29.48 -31.32 -2.95
C LEU A 304 28.56 -30.78 -4.05
N SER A 305 27.29 -31.16 -3.99
CA SER A 305 26.22 -30.50 -4.76
C SER A 305 25.88 -29.14 -4.13
N THR A 306 25.12 -28.32 -4.85
CA THR A 306 24.68 -27.01 -4.34
C THR A 306 23.78 -27.17 -3.11
N ARG A 307 22.94 -28.21 -3.07
CA ARG A 307 22.14 -28.56 -1.88
C ARG A 307 23.02 -28.90 -0.67
N GLU A 308 24.06 -29.72 -0.87
CA GLU A 308 24.96 -30.09 0.23
C GLU A 308 25.81 -28.90 0.71
N LEU A 309 26.18 -27.99 -0.18
CA LEU A 309 26.80 -26.72 0.20
C LEU A 309 25.85 -25.88 1.07
N VAL A 310 24.58 -25.74 0.65
CA VAL A 310 23.56 -25.03 1.44
C VAL A 310 23.35 -25.67 2.81
N ARG A 311 23.34 -27.02 2.88
CA ARG A 311 23.29 -27.76 4.14
C ARG A 311 24.48 -27.42 5.04
N ALA A 312 25.69 -27.45 4.50
CA ALA A 312 26.90 -27.13 5.28
C ALA A 312 26.89 -25.69 5.81
N ILE A 313 26.38 -24.72 5.03
CA ILE A 313 26.24 -23.33 5.46
C ILE A 313 25.18 -23.20 6.56
N ALA A 314 24.03 -23.85 6.41
CA ALA A 314 22.94 -23.78 7.39
C ALA A 314 23.25 -24.53 8.70
N CYS A 315 24.06 -25.60 8.64
CA CYS A 315 24.57 -26.30 9.81
C CYS A 315 25.79 -25.62 10.46
N SER A 316 26.27 -24.52 9.90
CA SER A 316 27.42 -23.80 10.45
C SER A 316 27.11 -23.20 11.84
N PRO A 317 28.13 -23.10 12.71
CA PRO A 317 27.95 -22.45 14.02
C PRO A 317 27.54 -20.97 13.90
N GLU A 318 27.94 -20.30 12.80
CA GLU A 318 27.61 -18.90 12.57
C GLU A 318 26.14 -18.69 12.22
N TYR A 319 25.56 -19.57 11.39
CA TYR A 319 24.11 -19.54 11.13
C TYR A 319 23.33 -19.79 12.43
N ARG A 320 23.76 -20.78 13.24
CA ARG A 320 23.15 -21.08 14.54
C ARG A 320 23.16 -19.88 15.49
N ARG A 321 24.31 -19.22 15.68
CA ARG A 321 24.41 -18.03 16.54
C ARG A 321 23.49 -16.89 16.11
N ARG A 322 23.41 -16.64 14.80
CA ARG A 322 22.67 -15.49 14.24
C ARG A 322 21.17 -15.71 14.13
N PHE A 323 20.73 -16.95 13.95
CA PHE A 323 19.32 -17.23 13.69
C PHE A 323 18.63 -18.07 14.73
N PHE A 324 19.35 -19.00 15.37
CA PHE A 324 18.78 -19.89 16.37
C PHE A 324 18.91 -19.31 17.79
N GLU A 325 20.11 -18.83 18.16
CA GLU A 325 20.37 -18.37 19.53
C GLU A 325 19.79 -16.97 19.83
N SER A 326 19.70 -16.10 18.82
CA SER A 326 19.24 -14.71 19.01
C SER A 326 17.74 -14.49 18.82
N ASN A 327 17.01 -15.46 18.23
CA ASN A 327 15.65 -15.25 17.78
C ASN A 327 14.64 -16.16 18.49
N ALA A 328 13.38 -15.72 18.51
CA ALA A 328 12.29 -16.57 19.00
C ALA A 328 12.09 -17.81 18.09
N PRO A 329 11.64 -18.96 18.62
CA PRO A 329 11.46 -20.19 17.83
C PRO A 329 10.60 -20.01 16.57
N TYR A 330 9.51 -19.24 16.67
CA TYR A 330 8.66 -18.90 15.52
C TYR A 330 9.40 -18.10 14.44
N ARG A 331 10.24 -17.14 14.85
CA ARG A 331 11.05 -16.33 13.94
C ARG A 331 12.12 -17.18 13.26
N PHE A 332 12.75 -18.09 14.00
CA PHE A 332 13.74 -19.02 13.46
C PHE A 332 13.14 -19.87 12.32
N VAL A 333 11.98 -20.48 12.56
CA VAL A 333 11.28 -21.28 11.53
C VAL A 333 10.88 -20.40 10.34
N GLU A 334 10.29 -19.22 10.56
CA GLU A 334 9.98 -18.26 9.48
C GLU A 334 11.20 -17.93 8.59
N LEU A 335 12.37 -17.74 9.21
CA LEU A 335 13.60 -17.46 8.51
C LEU A 335 14.12 -18.67 7.74
N ASN A 336 14.01 -19.89 8.28
CA ASN A 336 14.40 -21.10 7.54
C ASN A 336 13.53 -21.29 6.28
N PHE A 337 12.21 -21.07 6.38
CA PHE A 337 11.33 -21.09 5.22
C PHE A 337 11.74 -20.05 4.16
N LYS A 338 12.19 -18.87 4.60
CA LYS A 338 12.70 -17.83 3.71
C LYS A 338 14.05 -18.21 3.08
N HIS A 339 15.02 -18.63 3.87
CA HIS A 339 16.40 -18.88 3.44
C HIS A 339 16.51 -20.14 2.56
N LEU A 340 15.85 -21.23 2.97
CA LEU A 340 15.99 -22.55 2.35
C LEU A 340 14.92 -22.83 1.31
N LEU A 341 13.65 -22.46 1.57
CA LEU A 341 12.53 -22.75 0.68
C LEU A 341 12.07 -21.54 -0.17
N GLY A 342 12.57 -20.35 0.14
CA GLY A 342 12.24 -19.13 -0.59
C GLY A 342 10.79 -18.68 -0.46
N ARG A 343 10.07 -19.13 0.56
CA ARG A 343 8.64 -18.81 0.78
C ARG A 343 8.35 -18.52 2.25
N ALA A 344 7.14 -18.06 2.55
CA ALA A 344 6.64 -18.04 3.93
C ALA A 344 5.99 -19.39 4.31
N PRO A 345 5.87 -19.72 5.60
CA PRO A 345 5.05 -20.83 6.08
C PRO A 345 3.61 -20.69 5.57
N ALA A 346 3.01 -21.80 5.10
CA ALA A 346 1.65 -21.75 4.55
C ALA A 346 0.59 -21.74 5.66
N SER A 347 0.81 -22.55 6.70
CA SER A 347 -0.13 -22.74 7.80
C SER A 347 0.57 -22.80 9.15
N GLN A 348 -0.21 -22.62 10.22
CA GLN A 348 0.27 -22.81 11.58
C GLN A 348 0.68 -24.27 11.86
N ALA A 349 0.06 -25.24 11.17
CA ALA A 349 0.37 -26.65 11.31
C ALA A 349 1.80 -26.97 10.85
N GLU A 350 2.20 -26.50 9.66
CA GLU A 350 3.59 -26.64 9.16
C GLU A 350 4.59 -26.09 10.17
N LEU A 351 4.32 -24.88 10.69
CA LEU A 351 5.20 -24.23 11.65
C LEU A 351 5.30 -25.05 12.95
N SER A 352 4.16 -25.55 13.45
CA SER A 352 4.14 -26.37 14.67
C SER A 352 4.91 -27.68 14.52
N GLU A 353 4.86 -28.32 13.36
CA GLU A 353 5.58 -29.56 13.07
C GLU A 353 7.10 -29.34 13.15
N HIS A 354 7.58 -28.27 12.54
CA HIS A 354 8.99 -27.87 12.56
C HIS A 354 9.50 -27.52 13.95
N ILE A 355 8.69 -26.84 14.77
CA ILE A 355 9.03 -26.58 16.18
C ILE A 355 9.11 -27.90 16.97
N GLN A 356 8.18 -28.83 16.75
CA GLN A 356 8.20 -30.13 17.43
C GLN A 356 9.40 -30.96 17.00
N ARG A 357 9.72 -31.00 15.71
CA ARG A 357 10.89 -31.70 15.18
C ARG A 357 12.18 -31.12 15.77
N LEU A 358 12.32 -29.81 15.81
CA LEU A 358 13.44 -29.14 16.47
C LEU A 358 13.57 -29.54 17.94
N ALA A 359 12.46 -29.65 18.68
CA ALA A 359 12.46 -30.03 20.09
C ALA A 359 12.83 -31.51 20.32
N ILE A 360 12.43 -32.41 19.42
CA ILE A 360 12.61 -33.86 19.58
C ILE A 360 13.93 -34.35 18.98
N GLN A 361 14.25 -33.91 17.76
CA GLN A 361 15.35 -34.44 16.94
C GLN A 361 16.57 -33.50 16.90
N GLY A 362 16.41 -32.26 17.37
CA GLY A 362 17.47 -31.27 17.42
C GLY A 362 17.62 -30.44 16.14
N TYR A 363 18.65 -29.60 16.14
CA TYR A 363 18.87 -28.55 15.14
C TYR A 363 19.22 -29.08 13.75
N GLU A 364 20.15 -30.03 13.65
CA GLU A 364 20.62 -30.54 12.35
C GLU A 364 19.53 -31.34 11.62
N ALA A 365 18.74 -32.11 12.37
CA ALA A 365 17.59 -32.83 11.84
C ALA A 365 16.52 -31.88 11.28
N GLU A 366 16.28 -30.77 11.98
CA GLU A 366 15.36 -29.73 11.53
C GLU A 366 15.84 -29.07 10.22
N ILE A 367 17.11 -28.70 10.10
CA ILE A 367 17.67 -28.16 8.84
C ILE A 367 17.57 -29.18 7.70
N SER A 368 17.89 -30.45 7.98
CA SER A 368 17.86 -31.52 6.99
C SER A 368 16.43 -31.77 6.48
N SER A 369 15.43 -31.66 7.36
CA SER A 369 14.01 -31.79 7.00
C SER A 369 13.58 -30.82 5.89
N TYR A 370 14.13 -29.61 5.83
CA TYR A 370 13.80 -28.65 4.75
C TYR A 370 14.44 -29.03 3.42
N LEU A 371 15.68 -29.52 3.45
CA LEU A 371 16.49 -29.79 2.26
C LEU A 371 16.17 -31.15 1.63
N ASP A 372 15.84 -32.14 2.45
CA ASP A 372 15.44 -33.48 2.01
C ASP A 372 13.94 -33.57 1.67
N GLY A 373 13.19 -32.49 1.91
CA GLY A 373 11.80 -32.37 1.53
C GLY A 373 11.61 -32.44 0.01
N SER A 374 10.54 -33.11 -0.42
CA SER A 374 10.17 -33.21 -1.85
C SER A 374 9.94 -31.84 -2.48
N GLU A 375 9.48 -30.85 -1.70
CA GLU A 375 9.32 -29.48 -2.17
C GLU A 375 10.65 -28.86 -2.63
N TYR A 376 11.72 -29.02 -1.84
CA TYR A 376 13.03 -28.49 -2.19
C TYR A 376 13.55 -29.14 -3.48
N GLN A 377 13.41 -30.47 -3.58
CA GLN A 377 13.86 -31.23 -4.75
C GLN A 377 13.10 -30.82 -6.03
N LEU A 378 11.79 -30.62 -5.96
CA LEU A 378 10.97 -30.22 -7.11
C LEU A 378 11.26 -28.79 -7.58
N CYS A 379 11.62 -27.89 -6.65
CA CYS A 379 11.78 -26.47 -6.98
C CYS A 379 13.21 -26.08 -7.34
N PHE A 380 14.20 -26.61 -6.62
CA PHE A 380 15.61 -26.26 -6.78
C PHE A 380 16.43 -27.43 -7.33
N GLY A 381 16.07 -28.66 -7.00
CA GLY A 381 16.88 -29.85 -7.29
C GLY A 381 18.22 -29.81 -6.54
N GLU A 382 19.26 -30.44 -7.09
CA GLU A 382 20.55 -30.60 -6.39
C GLU A 382 21.57 -29.49 -6.70
N TYR A 383 21.41 -28.80 -7.84
CA TYR A 383 22.43 -27.91 -8.39
C TYR A 383 22.06 -26.43 -8.35
N THR A 384 20.83 -26.09 -7.96
CA THR A 384 20.32 -24.71 -7.97
C THR A 384 20.39 -24.11 -6.57
N VAL A 385 20.86 -22.87 -6.47
CA VAL A 385 20.83 -22.10 -5.22
C VAL A 385 19.38 -21.71 -4.93
N PRO A 386 18.92 -21.80 -3.66
CA PRO A 386 17.58 -21.35 -3.30
C PRO A 386 17.36 -19.89 -3.71
N PHE A 387 16.15 -19.61 -4.18
CA PHE A 387 15.75 -18.26 -4.59
C PHE A 387 14.34 -17.97 -4.08
N ALA A 388 13.99 -16.70 -4.03
CA ALA A 388 12.71 -16.25 -3.50
C ALA A 388 11.55 -16.61 -4.45
N ARG A 389 10.58 -17.36 -3.97
CA ARG A 389 9.41 -17.82 -4.73
C ARG A 389 8.26 -16.85 -4.50
N ILE A 390 8.37 -15.69 -5.12
CA ILE A 390 7.43 -14.58 -4.98
C ILE A 390 6.21 -14.77 -5.90
N GLN A 391 6.30 -15.53 -6.99
CA GLN A 391 5.15 -15.73 -7.86
C GLN A 391 4.11 -16.65 -7.21
N THR A 392 2.83 -16.30 -7.37
CA THR A 392 1.72 -17.14 -6.94
C THR A 392 1.67 -18.37 -7.85
N GLU A 393 2.25 -19.47 -7.38
CA GLU A 393 2.13 -20.78 -8.02
C GLU A 393 0.68 -21.28 -7.94
N ASN A 394 0.27 -22.12 -8.89
CA ASN A 394 -1.06 -22.74 -8.91
C ASN A 394 -1.30 -23.49 -7.58
N GLY A 395 -2.37 -23.14 -6.86
CA GLY A 395 -2.77 -23.81 -5.62
C GLY A 395 -2.29 -23.16 -4.31
N ARG A 396 -1.56 -22.03 -4.35
CA ARG A 396 -1.18 -21.29 -3.14
C ARG A 396 -2.18 -20.20 -2.77
N ASP A 397 -2.45 -20.08 -1.47
CA ASP A 397 -3.25 -18.97 -0.93
C ASP A 397 -2.58 -17.62 -1.23
N GLN A 398 -3.37 -16.65 -1.71
CA GLN A 398 -2.91 -15.28 -1.98
C GLN A 398 -2.29 -14.61 -0.74
N ILE A 399 -2.72 -15.01 0.45
CA ILE A 399 -2.17 -14.51 1.72
C ILE A 399 -0.70 -14.94 1.89
N GLY A 400 -0.31 -16.10 1.34
CA GLY A 400 1.07 -16.59 1.36
C GLY A 400 2.03 -15.63 0.66
N PHE A 401 1.59 -15.01 -0.45
CA PHE A 401 2.35 -13.96 -1.13
C PHE A 401 2.58 -12.75 -0.21
N ASN A 402 1.53 -12.26 0.44
CA ASN A 402 1.61 -11.11 1.34
C ASN A 402 2.51 -11.40 2.55
N ARG A 403 2.42 -12.61 3.12
CA ARG A 403 3.29 -13.06 4.22
C ARG A 403 4.75 -13.16 3.79
N HIS A 404 5.02 -13.70 2.61
CA HIS A 404 6.37 -13.77 2.08
C HIS A 404 6.98 -12.37 1.89
N LEU A 405 6.19 -11.41 1.40
CA LEU A 405 6.62 -10.02 1.28
C LEU A 405 6.83 -9.32 2.63
N ALA A 406 6.14 -9.74 3.70
CA ALA A 406 6.43 -9.25 5.04
C ALA A 406 7.78 -9.77 5.58
N LEU A 407 8.25 -10.93 5.13
CA LEU A 407 9.58 -11.44 5.46
C LEU A 407 10.69 -10.82 4.60
N VAL A 408 10.38 -10.42 3.37
CA VAL A 408 11.32 -9.87 2.39
C VAL A 408 11.21 -8.35 2.34
N GLN A 409 12.03 -7.65 3.12
CA GLN A 409 11.89 -6.20 3.33
C GLN A 409 12.73 -5.31 2.39
N GLY A 410 13.54 -5.89 1.48
CA GLY A 410 14.29 -5.15 0.44
C GLY A 410 15.71 -5.68 0.18
N TYR A 411 16.38 -5.17 -0.85
CA TYR A 411 17.70 -5.68 -1.34
C TYR A 411 18.86 -5.48 -0.37
N SER A 412 18.81 -4.41 0.43
CA SER A 412 19.85 -4.06 1.41
C SER A 412 19.40 -4.37 2.85
N SER A 413 18.26 -5.04 3.02
CA SER A 413 17.81 -5.47 4.34
C SER A 413 18.63 -6.68 4.80
N SER A 414 18.97 -6.71 6.08
CA SER A 414 19.53 -7.90 6.76
C SER A 414 18.46 -8.54 7.63
N ASP A 415 18.44 -9.88 7.67
CA ASP A 415 17.47 -10.64 8.47
C ASP A 415 17.79 -10.71 9.97
N THR A 416 19.02 -10.35 10.34
CA THR A 416 19.49 -10.30 11.74
C THR A 416 18.92 -9.13 12.54
N VAL A 417 18.23 -8.18 11.91
CA VAL A 417 17.73 -6.95 12.57
C VAL A 417 16.52 -7.23 13.46
N GLN A 418 15.74 -8.28 13.18
CA GLN A 418 14.48 -8.58 13.86
C GLN A 418 14.48 -9.96 14.49
N SER A 419 14.36 -9.99 15.82
CA SER A 419 14.35 -11.21 16.63
C SER A 419 12.95 -11.77 16.91
N SER A 420 11.91 -10.94 16.80
CA SER A 420 10.51 -11.35 16.99
C SER A 420 9.88 -11.85 15.69
N SER A 421 8.90 -12.74 15.81
CA SER A 421 8.13 -13.23 14.67
C SER A 421 7.33 -12.11 14.02
N SER A 422 7.30 -12.13 12.69
CA SER A 422 6.51 -11.18 11.89
C SER A 422 5.17 -11.76 11.44
N LEU A 423 5.02 -13.09 11.45
CA LEU A 423 3.88 -13.77 10.86
C LEU A 423 2.96 -14.49 11.86
N VAL A 424 3.32 -14.64 13.14
CA VAL A 424 2.52 -15.40 14.13
C VAL A 424 1.05 -15.00 14.13
N THR A 425 0.73 -13.70 14.18
CA THR A 425 -0.66 -13.23 14.13
C THR A 425 -1.32 -13.54 12.80
N SER A 426 -0.60 -13.37 11.69
CA SER A 426 -1.12 -13.60 10.34
C SER A 426 -1.39 -15.09 10.08
N LEU A 427 -0.56 -15.98 10.64
CA LEU A 427 -0.69 -17.44 10.52
C LEU A 427 -1.83 -17.95 11.39
N GLY A 428 -1.90 -17.51 12.65
CA GLY A 428 -2.96 -17.90 13.58
C GLY A 428 -4.35 -17.43 13.16
N ALA A 429 -4.47 -16.20 12.66
CA ALA A 429 -5.77 -15.63 12.27
C ALA A 429 -6.15 -15.83 10.79
N LYS A 430 -5.29 -16.50 9.99
CA LYS A 430 -5.38 -16.54 8.52
C LYS A 430 -5.68 -15.16 7.91
N ALA A 431 -5.03 -14.13 8.45
CA ALA A 431 -5.24 -12.74 8.08
C ALA A 431 -4.01 -12.17 7.36
N LEU A 432 -4.18 -10.98 6.77
CA LEU A 432 -3.07 -10.21 6.21
C LEU A 432 -2.03 -9.89 7.30
N PRO A 433 -0.73 -9.84 6.95
CA PRO A 433 0.30 -9.40 7.89
C PRO A 433 0.01 -7.98 8.42
N SER A 434 0.42 -7.73 9.66
CA SER A 434 0.25 -6.41 10.29
C SER A 434 0.97 -5.33 9.49
N GLY A 435 0.33 -4.16 9.34
CA GLY A 435 0.90 -3.02 8.60
C GLY A 435 0.87 -3.16 7.07
N TRP A 436 0.24 -4.21 6.51
CA TRP A 436 0.17 -4.41 5.06
C TRP A 436 -0.49 -3.25 4.29
N SER A 437 -1.56 -2.67 4.85
CA SER A 437 -2.29 -1.53 4.26
C SER A 437 -1.64 -0.18 4.55
N THR A 438 -0.65 -0.12 5.43
CA THR A 438 -0.05 1.14 5.90
C THR A 438 1.35 1.30 5.31
N THR A 439 1.48 2.12 4.27
CA THR A 439 2.77 2.34 3.57
C THR A 439 3.85 3.00 4.44
N THR A 440 3.49 3.49 5.62
CA THR A 440 4.40 4.20 6.54
C THR A 440 5.35 3.28 7.32
N VAL A 441 5.09 1.97 7.39
CA VAL A 441 5.93 1.05 8.18
C VAL A 441 6.13 -0.27 7.43
N ARG A 442 7.03 -0.26 6.44
CA ARG A 442 7.81 -1.48 6.18
C ARG A 442 8.94 -1.47 7.21
N LEU A 443 8.97 -2.46 8.11
CA LEU A 443 9.79 -2.45 9.33
C LEU A 443 11.29 -2.22 9.09
N ASN A 444 11.82 -2.54 7.90
CA ASN A 444 13.23 -2.28 7.55
C ASN A 444 13.44 -1.07 6.61
N ARG A 445 12.38 -0.30 6.29
CA ARG A 445 12.52 1.10 5.84
C ARG A 445 12.74 2.06 7.02
N ARG A 446 13.20 1.56 8.16
CA ARG A 446 14.04 2.31 9.09
C ARG A 446 15.43 2.57 8.48
N SER A 447 15.49 3.06 7.24
CA SER A 447 16.46 4.11 6.96
C SER A 447 16.02 5.25 7.86
N ALA A 448 16.66 5.35 9.03
CA ALA A 448 16.35 6.33 10.07
C ALA A 448 16.06 7.68 9.41
N PHE A 449 14.77 7.97 9.28
CA PHE A 449 14.26 9.16 8.65
C PHE A 449 14.44 10.26 9.69
N SER A 450 15.16 11.31 9.33
CA SER A 450 15.16 12.48 10.19
C SER A 450 13.75 13.04 10.26
N GLY A 451 13.28 13.32 11.47
CA GLY A 451 11.90 13.71 11.73
C GLY A 451 11.12 12.75 12.62
N SER A 452 11.71 11.65 13.11
CA SER A 452 11.10 10.90 14.19
C SER A 452 11.05 11.74 15.48
N VAL A 453 9.89 11.77 16.15
CA VAL A 453 9.66 12.55 17.38
C VAL A 453 10.47 11.97 18.55
N ASP A 454 10.76 10.67 18.51
CA ASP A 454 11.50 9.97 19.56
C ASP A 454 13.03 10.12 19.37
N PRO A 455 13.75 10.76 20.32
CA PRO A 455 15.18 11.04 20.20
C PRO A 455 16.05 9.78 20.05
N THR A 456 15.60 8.62 20.52
CA THR A 456 16.36 7.36 20.39
C THR A 456 16.46 6.86 18.93
N THR A 457 15.57 7.32 18.08
CA THR A 457 15.47 6.92 16.67
C THR A 457 16.07 7.95 15.69
N LYS A 458 16.44 9.14 16.18
CA LYS A 458 17.09 10.20 15.40
C LYS A 458 18.55 9.85 15.08
N ARG A 459 19.13 10.47 14.04
CA ARG A 459 20.57 10.38 13.75
C ARG A 459 21.28 11.66 14.14
N TYR A 460 22.46 11.49 14.73
CA TYR A 460 23.33 12.59 15.10
C TYR A 460 24.68 12.44 14.41
N ARG A 461 25.19 13.55 13.87
CA ARG A 461 26.56 13.70 13.42
C ARG A 461 27.38 14.23 14.59
N ILE A 462 28.32 13.42 15.04
CA ILE A 462 29.30 13.76 16.06
C ILE A 462 30.60 14.14 15.35
N ALA A 463 30.95 15.42 15.37
CA ALA A 463 32.25 15.88 14.90
C ALA A 463 33.27 15.77 16.03
N VAL A 464 34.40 15.12 15.77
CA VAL A 464 35.45 14.85 16.76
C VAL A 464 36.77 15.46 16.28
N GLN A 465 37.41 16.18 17.19
CA GLN A 465 38.79 16.63 17.10
C GLN A 465 39.68 15.60 17.79
N ALA A 466 40.60 14.96 17.06
CA ALA A 466 41.56 14.08 17.71
C ALA A 466 42.62 14.89 18.48
N GLN A 467 42.90 14.50 19.72
CA GLN A 467 44.11 14.94 20.44
C GLN A 467 45.09 13.76 20.46
N PRO A 468 46.38 13.96 20.12
CA PRO A 468 47.30 12.85 20.00
C PRO A 468 47.74 12.36 21.38
N ALA A 469 47.52 11.08 21.66
CA ALA A 469 48.40 10.32 22.54
C ALA A 469 49.13 9.27 21.69
N GLY A 470 50.29 9.63 21.16
CA GLY A 470 51.31 8.68 20.72
C GLY A 470 51.20 8.01 19.33
N GLY A 471 50.36 8.47 18.40
CA GLY A 471 50.27 7.83 17.07
C GLY A 471 49.97 8.77 15.90
N ARG A 472 50.65 8.57 14.77
CA ARG A 472 50.46 9.33 13.52
C ARG A 472 49.19 8.85 12.80
N GLN A 473 48.09 9.56 12.95
CA GLN A 473 46.84 9.35 12.20
C GLN A 473 46.80 10.26 10.96
N ARG A 474 46.34 9.73 9.82
CA ARG A 474 46.31 10.44 8.52
C ARG A 474 45.15 11.46 8.38
N THR A 475 44.17 11.45 9.29
CA THR A 475 43.05 12.42 9.32
C THR A 475 42.72 12.80 10.77
N PRO A 476 43.07 14.01 11.24
CA PRO A 476 42.88 14.42 12.64
C PRO A 476 41.42 14.74 13.00
N ASN A 477 40.56 14.96 12.00
CA ASN A 477 39.14 15.25 12.21
C ASN A 477 38.30 14.09 11.67
N ALA A 478 37.44 13.54 12.52
CA ALA A 478 36.53 12.44 12.17
C ALA A 478 35.08 12.84 12.48
N SER A 479 34.17 12.56 11.56
CA SER A 479 32.73 12.71 11.79
C SER A 479 32.07 11.34 11.86
N TYR A 480 31.39 11.05 12.97
CA TYR A 480 30.64 9.81 13.16
C TYR A 480 29.15 10.09 13.02
N LEU A 481 28.43 9.27 12.24
CA LEU A 481 26.99 9.33 12.12
C LEU A 481 26.36 8.19 12.92
N VAL A 482 25.70 8.50 14.03
CA VAL A 482 25.22 7.51 15.01
C VAL A 482 23.73 7.66 15.27
N SER A 483 23.06 6.53 15.54
CA SER A 483 21.64 6.51 15.95
C SER A 483 21.50 6.94 17.41
N GLY A 484 20.41 7.59 17.78
CA GLY A 484 20.11 8.02 19.16
C GLY A 484 20.34 6.91 20.20
N LYS A 485 19.89 5.69 19.92
CA LYS A 485 20.09 4.50 20.77
C LYS A 485 21.56 4.12 21.03
N ASP A 486 22.46 4.40 20.08
CA ASP A 486 23.89 4.02 20.11
C ASP A 486 24.78 5.23 20.45
N MET A 487 24.19 6.36 20.84
CA MET A 487 24.91 7.60 21.12
C MET A 487 25.89 7.43 22.29
N THR A 488 25.43 6.83 23.38
CA THR A 488 26.23 6.69 24.61
C THR A 488 27.45 5.80 24.40
N THR A 489 27.29 4.68 23.68
CA THR A 489 28.38 3.76 23.34
C THR A 489 29.40 4.43 22.44
N GLN A 490 28.96 5.21 21.44
CA GLN A 490 29.89 5.94 20.57
C GLN A 490 30.65 7.04 21.31
N LEU A 491 29.99 7.79 22.19
CA LEU A 491 30.64 8.83 23.00
C LEU A 491 31.72 8.24 23.89
N ALA A 492 31.44 7.11 24.57
CA ALA A 492 32.42 6.39 25.37
C ALA A 492 33.61 5.89 24.54
N TYR A 493 33.35 5.39 23.33
CA TYR A 493 34.40 4.99 22.39
C TYR A 493 35.31 6.16 21.99
N ILE A 494 34.73 7.32 21.67
CA ILE A 494 35.46 8.53 21.29
C ILE A 494 36.36 9.01 22.43
N HIS A 495 35.82 9.06 23.67
CA HIS A 495 36.58 9.46 24.85
C HIS A 495 37.71 8.48 25.18
N ARG A 496 37.47 7.17 25.09
CA ARG A 496 38.51 6.14 25.31
C ARG A 496 39.69 6.31 24.35
N ARG A 497 39.43 6.81 23.14
CA ARG A 497 40.44 7.05 22.10
C ARG A 497 41.12 8.42 22.21
N GLY A 498 40.82 9.20 23.25
CA GLY A 498 41.37 10.54 23.45
C GLY A 498 40.82 11.61 22.50
N GLY A 499 39.67 11.35 21.85
CA GLY A 499 38.99 12.31 21.00
C GLY A 499 38.18 13.33 21.80
N ARG A 500 38.27 14.61 21.43
CA ARG A 500 37.42 15.68 21.97
C ARG A 500 36.26 15.93 21.00
N ILE A 501 35.03 15.90 21.52
CA ILE A 501 33.83 16.15 20.71
C ILE A 501 33.68 17.65 20.48
N ILE A 502 33.53 18.06 19.22
CA ILE A 502 33.36 19.45 18.80
C ILE A 502 31.87 19.81 18.79
N SER A 503 31.06 18.98 18.14
CA SER A 503 29.63 19.24 18.00
C SER A 503 28.85 17.94 17.79
N ILE A 504 27.62 17.93 18.29
CA ILE A 504 26.62 16.90 18.02
C ILE A 504 25.46 17.60 17.33
N THR A 505 25.22 17.27 16.07
CA THR A 505 24.16 17.90 15.26
C THR A 505 23.19 16.84 14.80
N GLU A 506 21.88 17.09 14.94
CA GLU A 506 20.85 16.24 14.35
C GLU A 506 20.98 16.32 12.82
N VAL A 507 21.00 15.17 12.15
CA VAL A 507 21.09 15.10 10.70
C VAL A 507 19.68 15.00 10.15
N ALA A 508 19.27 16.04 9.41
CA ALA A 508 18.03 16.11 8.61
C ALA A 508 17.98 15.04 7.51
#